data_AF-A0A226QQN8-F1
#
_entry.id   AF-A0A226QQN8-F1
#
_cell.length_a   1.000
_cell.length_b   1.000
_cell.length_c   1.000
_cell.angle_alpha   90.00
_cell.angle_beta   90.00
_cell.angle_gamma   90.00
#
_symmetry.space_group_name_H-M   'P 1'
#
loop_
_entity.id
_entity.type
_entity.pdbx_description
1 polymer ?
#
loop_
_entity_poly.entity_id
_entity_poly.type
_entity_poly.pdbx_seq_one_letter_code
_entity_poly.pdbx_strand_id
1 'polypeptide(L)'
;MSSVTLQEALELEAKEVVMNLEDMMQEMLGNAEANGEYIRPELDDFTVRRMVLARNYLLKDIDKMEKMKKAIVADWDRRIQKKKEQVKTIENIVNHYIKEQRNGHPLQLDVATVSLRKVPQKVEIKDELKVRQYLKEKGKLESFLKPAELDKQLLKDYMMNQLMAEVEKEAQQRIQQEIEASEKKKITKKREKEIREEVLAEMTEQLKEMLPDGFEYVAPSETLSIRSNI
;
A
#
# COMPACT_ATOMS: atom_id res chain seq x y z
N MET A 1 39.56 -1.99 -44.34
CA MET A 1 38.47 -1.09 -44.79
C MET A 1 37.16 -1.80 -44.51
N SER A 2 36.47 -1.43 -43.43
CA SER A 2 35.21 -2.09 -43.04
C SER A 2 34.08 -1.57 -43.93
N SER A 3 33.37 -2.49 -44.58
CA SER A 3 32.12 -2.16 -45.28
C SER A 3 31.10 -1.68 -44.26
N VAL A 4 30.80 -0.37 -44.27
CA VAL A 4 29.66 0.18 -43.55
C VAL A 4 28.42 -0.54 -44.07
N THR A 5 27.70 -1.22 -43.20
CA THR A 5 26.49 -1.94 -43.59
C THR A 5 25.42 -0.93 -44.01
N LEU A 6 24.53 -1.29 -44.94
CA LEU A 6 23.43 -0.42 -45.39
C LEU A 6 22.64 0.16 -44.20
N GLN A 7 22.51 -0.62 -43.13
CA GLN A 7 21.82 -0.24 -41.91
C GLN A 7 22.58 0.82 -41.10
N GLU A 8 23.90 0.71 -40.98
CA GLU A 8 24.75 1.73 -40.34
C GLU A 8 24.79 3.03 -41.15
N ALA A 9 24.80 2.94 -42.48
CA ALA A 9 24.73 4.11 -43.36
C ALA A 9 23.37 4.83 -43.24
N LEU A 10 22.27 4.08 -43.18
CA LEU A 10 20.93 4.62 -42.96
C LEU A 10 20.76 5.22 -41.55
N GLU A 11 21.43 4.66 -40.53
CA GLU A 11 21.40 5.19 -39.17
C GLU A 11 22.23 6.48 -39.02
N LEU A 12 23.37 6.57 -39.70
CA LEU A 12 24.17 7.80 -39.80
C LEU A 12 23.39 8.91 -40.52
N GLU A 13 22.81 8.59 -41.68
CA GLU A 13 21.96 9.52 -42.45
C GLU A 13 20.78 10.00 -41.60
N ALA A 14 20.07 9.09 -40.92
CA ALA A 14 18.94 9.46 -40.07
C ALA A 14 19.36 10.37 -38.89
N LYS A 15 20.54 10.14 -38.30
CA LYS A 15 21.06 10.96 -37.20
C LYS A 15 21.42 12.38 -37.65
N GLU A 16 22.06 12.52 -38.82
CA GLU A 16 22.36 13.82 -39.42
C GLU A 16 21.09 14.59 -39.82
N VAL A 17 20.07 13.87 -40.32
CA VAL A 17 18.77 14.44 -40.65
C VAL A 17 18.05 14.96 -39.42
N VAL A 18 18.07 14.23 -38.30
CA VAL A 18 17.44 14.66 -37.03
C VAL A 18 18.05 15.95 -36.50
N MET A 19 19.37 16.14 -36.64
CA MET A 19 20.04 17.39 -36.21
C MET A 19 19.62 18.62 -37.02
N ASN A 20 19.17 18.44 -38.26
CA ASN A 20 18.76 19.52 -39.16
C ASN A 20 17.22 19.55 -39.37
N LEU A 21 16.47 18.72 -38.63
CA LEU A 21 15.03 18.51 -38.84
C LEU A 21 14.20 19.70 -38.37
N GLU A 22 14.62 20.36 -37.29
CA GLU A 22 13.93 21.55 -36.76
C GLU A 22 13.96 22.70 -37.77
N ASP A 23 15.11 22.96 -38.40
CA ASP A 23 15.26 23.98 -39.43
C ASP A 23 14.46 23.65 -40.70
N MET A 24 14.50 22.38 -41.16
CA MET A 24 13.68 21.91 -42.29
C MET A 24 12.17 21.99 -42.00
N MET A 25 11.74 21.66 -40.78
CA MET A 25 10.34 21.75 -40.38
C MET A 25 9.88 23.20 -40.26
N GLN A 26 10.73 24.11 -39.78
CA GLN A 26 10.42 25.54 -39.72
C GLN A 26 10.32 26.18 -41.12
N GLU A 27 11.20 25.84 -42.06
CA GLU A 27 11.08 26.30 -43.45
C GLU A 27 9.79 25.77 -44.11
N MET A 28 9.41 24.51 -43.84
CA MET A 28 8.18 23.93 -44.37
C MET A 28 6.91 24.51 -43.75
N LEU A 29 6.91 24.75 -42.43
CA LEU A 29 5.80 25.40 -41.73
C LEU A 29 5.66 26.86 -42.18
N GLY A 30 6.77 27.60 -42.31
CA GLY A 30 6.76 28.96 -42.84
C GLY A 30 6.24 29.04 -44.28
N ASN A 31 6.57 28.05 -45.11
CA ASN A 31 6.03 27.93 -46.47
C ASN A 31 4.53 27.55 -46.48
N ALA A 32 4.05 26.74 -45.54
CA ALA A 32 2.64 26.37 -45.43
C ALA A 32 1.78 27.54 -44.90
N GLU A 33 2.28 28.28 -43.91
CA GLU A 33 1.63 29.49 -43.38
C GLU A 33 1.53 30.59 -44.44
N ALA A 34 2.58 30.80 -45.25
CA ALA A 34 2.59 31.79 -46.33
C ALA A 34 1.65 31.43 -47.50
N ASN A 35 1.28 30.15 -47.68
CA ASN A 35 0.39 29.67 -48.75
C ASN A 35 -0.99 29.22 -48.24
N GLY A 36 -1.39 29.61 -47.03
CA GLY A 36 -2.73 29.35 -46.50
C GLY A 36 -3.01 27.86 -46.21
N GLU A 37 -2.10 27.20 -45.50
CA GLU A 37 -2.13 25.77 -45.13
C GLU A 37 -1.97 24.79 -46.31
N TYR A 38 -1.80 25.28 -47.53
CA TYR A 38 -1.52 24.44 -48.70
C TYR A 38 -0.03 24.10 -48.78
N ILE A 39 0.31 22.86 -48.46
CA ILE A 39 1.66 22.34 -48.65
C ILE A 39 1.87 22.16 -50.16
N ARG A 40 2.86 22.87 -50.73
CA ARG A 40 3.19 22.74 -52.16
C ARG A 40 3.43 21.26 -52.52
N PRO A 41 3.01 20.79 -53.71
CA PRO A 41 3.23 19.41 -54.17
C PRO A 41 4.71 19.02 -54.33
N GLU A 42 5.64 19.93 -54.07
CA GLU A 42 7.10 19.75 -54.16
C GLU A 42 7.69 19.09 -52.91
N LEU A 43 6.89 18.35 -52.13
CA LEU A 43 7.43 17.33 -51.25
C LEU A 43 7.93 16.17 -52.13
N ASP A 44 9.17 16.27 -52.56
CA ASP A 44 9.84 15.20 -53.28
C ASP A 44 9.90 13.93 -52.41
N ASP A 45 9.78 12.75 -53.04
CA ASP A 45 9.82 11.44 -52.38
C ASP A 45 11.06 11.30 -51.48
N PHE A 46 12.14 11.98 -51.85
CA PHE A 46 13.38 12.06 -51.08
C PHE A 46 13.21 12.75 -49.72
N THR A 47 12.47 13.85 -49.65
CA THR A 47 12.20 14.60 -48.41
C THR A 47 11.31 13.78 -47.47
N VAL A 48 10.26 13.16 -48.01
CA VAL A 48 9.39 12.25 -47.25
C VAL A 48 10.19 11.05 -46.71
N ARG A 49 11.08 10.47 -47.53
CA ARG A 49 11.99 9.40 -47.10
C ARG A 49 12.88 9.82 -45.93
N ARG A 50 13.48 11.02 -45.98
CA ARG A 50 14.31 11.55 -44.88
C ARG A 50 13.50 11.74 -43.60
N MET A 51 12.28 12.25 -43.69
CA MET A 51 11.39 12.39 -42.53
C MET A 51 10.99 11.04 -41.92
N VAL A 52 10.69 10.04 -42.75
CA VAL A 52 10.38 8.68 -42.28
C VAL A 52 11.59 8.03 -41.60
N LEU A 53 12.79 8.21 -42.16
CA LEU A 53 14.04 7.73 -41.54
C LEU A 53 14.29 8.41 -40.19
N ALA A 54 14.13 9.73 -40.10
CA ALA A 54 14.25 10.49 -38.87
C ALA A 54 13.22 10.06 -37.81
N ARG A 55 11.95 9.87 -38.21
CA ARG A 55 10.90 9.36 -37.32
C ARG A 55 11.28 7.99 -36.74
N ASN A 56 11.74 7.07 -37.58
CA ASN A 56 12.12 5.73 -37.14
C ASN A 56 13.34 5.77 -36.20
N TYR A 57 14.29 6.68 -36.45
CA TYR A 57 15.42 6.91 -35.54
C TYR A 57 14.95 7.46 -34.19
N LEU A 58 14.10 8.49 -34.18
CA LEU A 58 13.55 9.06 -32.95
C LEU A 58 12.76 8.03 -32.14
N LEU A 59 11.97 7.17 -32.78
CA LEU A 59 11.26 6.09 -32.10
C LEU A 59 12.21 5.07 -31.45
N LYS A 60 13.31 4.70 -32.13
CA LYS A 60 14.36 3.85 -31.53
C LYS A 60 15.01 4.53 -30.33
N ASP A 61 15.27 5.82 -30.42
CA ASP A 61 15.90 6.58 -29.33
C ASP A 61 14.96 6.73 -28.12
N ILE A 62 13.66 6.95 -28.36
CA ILE A 62 12.62 6.91 -27.32
C ILE A 62 12.61 5.54 -26.62
N ASP A 63 12.56 4.43 -27.36
CA ASP A 63 12.58 3.08 -26.77
C ASP A 63 13.86 2.84 -25.95
N LYS A 64 15.01 3.32 -26.42
CA LYS A 64 16.28 3.27 -25.68
C LYS A 64 16.21 4.08 -24.38
N MET A 65 15.68 5.31 -24.44
CA MET A 65 15.49 6.17 -23.26
C MET A 65 14.52 5.54 -22.25
N GLU A 66 13.43 4.93 -22.70
CA GLU A 66 12.49 4.21 -21.83
C GLU A 66 13.14 3.00 -21.15
N LYS A 67 13.93 2.21 -21.88
CA LYS A 67 14.71 1.10 -21.33
C LYS A 67 15.71 1.57 -20.29
N MET A 68 16.43 2.66 -20.56
CA MET A 68 17.35 3.29 -19.60
C MET A 68 16.60 3.76 -18.35
N LYS A 69 15.45 4.44 -18.50
CA LYS A 69 14.62 4.86 -17.37
C LYS A 69 14.18 3.68 -16.52
N LYS A 70 13.67 2.60 -17.14
CA LYS A 70 13.28 1.37 -16.44
C LYS A 70 14.45 0.76 -15.66
N ALA A 71 15.63 0.71 -16.27
CA ALA A 71 16.83 0.20 -15.61
C ALA A 71 17.25 1.06 -14.40
N ILE A 72 17.19 2.40 -14.53
CA ILE A 72 17.49 3.33 -13.44
C ILE A 72 16.47 3.16 -12.30
N VAL A 73 15.17 3.13 -12.62
CA VAL A 73 14.11 2.93 -11.62
C VAL A 73 14.30 1.61 -10.88
N ALA A 74 14.58 0.52 -11.61
CA ALA A 74 14.82 -0.78 -11.00
C ALA A 74 16.05 -0.79 -10.05
N ASP A 75 17.13 -0.08 -10.40
CA ASP A 75 18.29 0.05 -9.51
C ASP A 75 17.94 0.85 -8.24
N TRP A 76 17.19 1.95 -8.37
CA TRP A 76 16.71 2.72 -7.23
C TRP A 76 15.77 1.92 -6.34
N ASP A 77 14.82 1.19 -6.92
CA ASP A 77 13.92 0.31 -6.18
C ASP A 77 14.69 -0.75 -5.40
N ARG A 78 15.73 -1.35 -6.01
CA ARG A 78 16.62 -2.30 -5.33
C ARG A 78 17.36 -1.65 -4.16
N ARG A 79 17.88 -0.43 -4.32
CA ARG A 79 18.57 0.32 -3.25
C ARG A 79 17.61 0.67 -2.11
N ILE A 80 16.39 1.14 -2.43
CA ILE A 80 15.34 1.45 -1.47
C ILE A 80 14.94 0.19 -0.71
N GLN A 81 14.77 -0.93 -1.40
CA GLN A 81 14.40 -2.20 -0.78
C GLN A 81 15.47 -2.67 0.20
N LYS A 82 16.75 -2.56 -0.17
CA LYS A 82 17.87 -2.85 0.75
C LYS A 82 17.82 -1.96 1.99
N LYS A 83 17.45 -0.68 1.86
CA LYS A 83 17.28 0.22 3.02
C LYS A 83 16.08 -0.15 3.89
N LYS A 84 14.95 -0.53 3.29
CA LYS A 84 13.78 -1.03 4.03
C LYS A 84 14.12 -2.30 4.83
N GLU A 85 14.90 -3.21 4.24
CA GLU A 85 15.37 -4.43 4.93
C GLU A 85 16.30 -4.10 6.11
N GLN A 86 17.20 -3.12 5.95
CA GLN A 86 18.05 -2.64 7.04
C GLN A 86 17.23 -2.06 8.19
N VAL A 87 16.25 -1.19 7.88
CA VAL A 87 15.33 -0.63 8.89
C VAL A 87 14.58 -1.74 9.61
N LYS A 88 13.99 -2.69 8.87
CA LYS A 88 13.27 -3.83 9.46
C LYS A 88 14.17 -4.68 10.36
N THR A 89 15.44 -4.87 9.98
CA THR A 89 16.41 -5.60 10.80
C THR A 89 16.69 -4.86 12.12
N ILE A 90 16.87 -3.54 12.06
CA ILE A 90 17.05 -2.70 13.26
C ILE A 90 15.81 -2.77 14.15
N GLU A 91 14.61 -2.59 13.57
CA GLU A 91 13.35 -2.68 14.31
C GLU A 91 13.19 -4.05 14.99
N ASN A 92 13.55 -5.15 14.32
CA ASN A 92 13.50 -6.48 14.91
C ASN A 92 14.46 -6.61 16.12
N ILE A 93 15.69 -6.11 16.01
CA ILE A 93 16.66 -6.13 17.11
C ILE A 93 16.15 -5.31 18.29
N VAL A 94 15.63 -4.10 18.03
CA VAL A 94 15.08 -3.23 19.07
C VAL A 94 13.86 -3.86 19.72
N ASN A 95 12.94 -4.45 18.93
CA ASN A 95 11.76 -5.15 19.44
C ASN A 95 12.15 -6.32 20.35
N HIS A 96 13.12 -7.14 19.95
CA HIS A 96 13.65 -8.24 20.75
C HIS A 96 14.28 -7.73 22.05
N TYR A 97 15.10 -6.67 22.01
CA TYR A 97 15.66 -6.05 23.22
C TYR A 97 14.57 -5.55 24.19
N ILE A 98 13.56 -4.84 23.69
CA ILE A 98 12.47 -4.34 24.55
C ILE A 98 11.67 -5.49 25.17
N LYS A 99 11.35 -6.53 24.39
CA LYS A 99 10.57 -7.69 24.88
C LYS A 99 11.34 -8.54 25.87
N GLU A 100 12.56 -8.94 25.53
CA GLU A 100 13.30 -9.95 26.28
C GLU A 100 14.22 -9.36 27.35
N GLN A 101 14.83 -8.20 27.11
CA GLN A 101 15.78 -7.61 28.07
C GLN A 101 15.13 -6.55 28.97
N ARG A 102 14.10 -5.84 28.50
CA ARG A 102 13.36 -4.85 29.30
C ARG A 102 11.97 -5.28 29.74
N ASN A 103 11.58 -6.54 29.53
CA ASN A 103 10.26 -7.06 29.91
C ASN A 103 9.10 -6.16 29.43
N GLY A 104 9.24 -5.57 28.24
CA GLY A 104 8.25 -4.67 27.64
C GLY A 104 8.27 -3.22 28.14
N HIS A 105 9.19 -2.82 29.02
CA HIS A 105 9.25 -1.44 29.51
C HIS A 105 9.78 -0.44 28.46
N PRO A 106 9.13 0.73 28.33
CA PRO A 106 9.46 1.72 27.30
C PRO A 106 10.83 2.35 27.54
N LEU A 107 11.66 2.41 26.50
CA LEU A 107 13.00 3.00 26.52
C LEU A 107 12.91 4.45 26.05
N GLN A 108 13.36 5.38 26.90
CA GLN A 108 13.49 6.79 26.56
C GLN A 108 14.95 7.08 26.25
N LEU A 109 15.21 7.51 25.01
CA LEU A 109 16.50 7.98 24.54
C LEU A 109 16.39 9.48 24.25
N ASP A 110 17.54 10.14 24.19
CA ASP A 110 17.70 11.50 23.68
C ASP A 110 17.08 11.67 22.29
N VAL A 111 17.32 10.70 21.40
CA VAL A 111 16.86 10.74 20.00
C VAL A 111 15.43 10.26 19.78
N ALA A 112 14.91 9.39 20.65
CA ALA A 112 13.59 8.78 20.47
C ALA A 112 13.04 8.12 21.73
N THR A 113 11.72 8.01 21.81
CA THR A 113 11.03 7.09 22.74
C THR A 113 10.62 5.82 22.01
N VAL A 114 11.06 4.68 22.52
CA VAL A 114 10.76 3.35 21.99
C VAL A 114 9.85 2.61 22.96
N SER A 115 8.68 2.19 22.50
CA SER A 115 7.72 1.43 23.31
C SER A 115 7.03 0.34 22.51
N LEU A 116 6.48 -0.66 23.21
CA LEU A 116 5.55 -1.60 22.61
C LEU A 116 4.16 -0.97 22.63
N ARG A 117 3.57 -0.82 21.45
CA ARG A 117 2.18 -0.40 21.31
C ARG A 117 1.32 -1.64 21.18
N LYS A 118 0.36 -1.80 22.09
CA LYS A 118 -0.71 -2.77 21.92
C LYS A 118 -1.59 -2.35 20.74
N VAL A 119 -1.63 -3.21 19.74
CA VAL A 119 -2.59 -3.15 18.63
C VAL A 119 -3.82 -3.92 19.08
N PRO A 120 -4.98 -3.28 19.20
CA PRO A 120 -6.20 -3.96 19.61
C PRO A 120 -6.57 -5.02 18.58
N GLN A 121 -7.28 -6.05 19.03
CA GLN A 121 -7.89 -7.02 18.15
C GLN A 121 -8.84 -6.36 17.16
N LYS A 122 -8.95 -6.93 15.98
CA LYS A 122 -9.80 -6.41 14.90
C LYS A 122 -10.41 -7.54 14.09
N VAL A 123 -11.52 -7.26 13.44
CA VAL A 123 -12.11 -8.14 12.44
C VAL A 123 -11.63 -7.67 11.06
N GLU A 124 -11.21 -8.62 10.22
CA GLU A 124 -10.90 -8.39 8.82
C GLU A 124 -11.87 -9.13 7.90
N ILE A 125 -12.00 -8.63 6.67
CA ILE A 125 -12.85 -9.24 5.64
C ILE A 125 -11.92 -9.99 4.70
N LYS A 126 -12.04 -11.31 4.70
CA LYS A 126 -11.25 -12.23 3.87
C LYS A 126 -11.92 -12.48 2.53
N ASP A 127 -13.25 -12.56 2.51
CA ASP A 127 -14.04 -12.82 1.30
C ASP A 127 -15.27 -11.92 1.24
N GLU A 128 -15.25 -10.95 0.33
CA GLU A 128 -16.34 -9.98 0.19
C GLU A 128 -17.64 -10.60 -0.34
N LEU A 129 -17.56 -11.68 -1.13
CA LEU A 129 -18.75 -12.34 -1.69
C LEU A 129 -19.54 -13.07 -0.60
N LYS A 130 -18.84 -13.82 0.26
CA LYS A 130 -19.46 -14.51 1.41
C LYS A 130 -20.07 -13.51 2.40
N VAL A 131 -19.37 -12.42 2.65
CA VAL A 131 -19.88 -11.34 3.51
C VAL A 131 -21.16 -10.71 2.96
N ARG A 132 -21.24 -10.47 1.64
CA ARG A 132 -22.45 -9.95 1.00
C ARG A 132 -23.61 -10.94 1.09
N GLN A 133 -23.36 -12.24 0.96
CA GLN A 133 -24.37 -13.28 1.15
C GLN A 133 -24.90 -13.29 2.58
N TYR A 134 -24.02 -13.29 3.59
CA TYR A 134 -24.39 -13.20 4.99
C TYR A 134 -25.25 -11.96 5.31
N LEU A 135 -24.85 -10.79 4.80
CA LEU A 135 -25.60 -9.54 4.98
C LEU A 135 -26.98 -9.56 4.31
N LYS A 136 -27.08 -10.25 3.16
CA LYS A 136 -28.36 -10.45 2.46
C LYS A 136 -29.29 -11.38 3.24
N GLU A 137 -28.76 -12.48 3.77
CA GLU A 137 -29.50 -13.43 4.61
C GLU A 137 -30.03 -12.77 5.90
N LYS A 138 -29.27 -11.83 6.47
CA LYS A 138 -29.68 -11.08 7.65
C LYS A 138 -30.55 -9.85 7.34
N GLY A 139 -30.85 -9.57 6.07
CA GLY A 139 -31.63 -8.41 5.65
C GLY A 139 -30.98 -7.06 5.97
N LYS A 140 -29.65 -7.00 6.10
CA LYS A 140 -28.89 -5.81 6.53
C LYS A 140 -28.01 -5.22 5.44
N LEU A 141 -28.04 -5.79 4.24
CA LEU A 141 -27.15 -5.40 3.14
C LEU A 141 -27.22 -3.89 2.82
N GLU A 142 -28.42 -3.32 2.78
CA GLU A 142 -28.65 -1.90 2.47
C GLU A 142 -28.01 -0.95 3.50
N SER A 143 -27.89 -1.38 4.76
CA SER A 143 -27.28 -0.58 5.83
C SER A 143 -25.76 -0.45 5.70
N PHE A 144 -25.12 -1.30 4.90
CA PHE A 144 -23.66 -1.34 4.71
C PHE A 144 -23.24 -1.06 3.26
N LEU A 145 -24.19 -0.69 2.38
CA LEU A 145 -23.91 -0.28 1.01
C LEU A 145 -23.69 1.24 0.95
N LYS A 146 -22.50 1.66 0.55
CA LYS A 146 -22.28 2.99 -0.04
C LYS A 146 -22.79 2.97 -1.50
N PRO A 147 -22.90 4.12 -2.19
CA PRO A 147 -23.51 4.20 -3.53
C PRO A 147 -22.97 3.22 -4.60
N ALA A 148 -21.82 2.57 -4.38
CA ALA A 148 -21.29 1.52 -5.24
C ALA A 148 -20.52 0.38 -4.52
N GLU A 149 -20.03 0.60 -3.30
CA GLU A 149 -19.15 -0.34 -2.60
C GLU A 149 -19.64 -0.68 -1.19
N LEU A 150 -19.25 -1.85 -0.69
CA LEU A 150 -19.49 -2.23 0.70
C LEU A 150 -18.65 -1.36 1.63
N ASP A 151 -19.26 -0.75 2.65
CA ASP A 151 -18.51 -0.04 3.68
C ASP A 151 -17.80 -1.04 4.61
N LYS A 152 -16.58 -1.41 4.21
CA LYS A 152 -15.73 -2.36 4.92
C LYS A 152 -15.41 -1.88 6.34
N GLN A 153 -15.30 -0.59 6.58
CA GLN A 153 -14.95 -0.08 7.90
C GLN A 153 -16.14 -0.19 8.85
N LEU A 154 -17.30 0.31 8.43
CA LEU A 154 -18.54 0.23 9.21
C LEU A 154 -18.87 -1.23 9.58
N LEU A 155 -18.64 -2.15 8.64
CA LEU A 155 -18.91 -3.56 8.84
C LEU A 155 -17.95 -4.23 9.83
N LYS A 156 -16.65 -3.92 9.74
CA LYS A 156 -15.65 -4.42 10.69
C LYS A 156 -15.97 -3.95 12.10
N ASP A 157 -16.32 -2.67 12.26
CA ASP A 157 -16.68 -2.08 13.53
C ASP A 157 -17.97 -2.69 14.09
N TYR A 158 -18.98 -2.92 13.23
CA TYR A 158 -20.22 -3.59 13.62
C TYR A 158 -19.97 -5.01 14.16
N MET A 159 -19.24 -5.84 13.41
CA MET A 159 -18.96 -7.22 13.81
C MET A 159 -18.11 -7.26 15.08
N MET A 160 -17.11 -6.40 15.18
CA MET A 160 -16.28 -6.27 16.38
C MET A 160 -17.11 -5.86 17.62
N ASN A 161 -18.05 -4.92 17.47
CA ASN A 161 -18.92 -4.51 18.56
C ASN A 161 -19.85 -5.64 19.02
N GLN A 162 -20.35 -6.47 18.10
CA GLN A 162 -21.15 -7.64 18.47
C GLN A 162 -20.36 -8.64 19.31
N LEU A 163 -19.13 -8.94 18.88
CA LEU A 163 -18.23 -9.83 19.61
C LEU A 163 -17.87 -9.28 21.00
N MET A 164 -17.54 -7.99 21.08
CA MET A 164 -17.18 -7.34 22.35
C MET A 164 -18.36 -7.21 23.32
N ALA A 165 -19.60 -7.16 22.83
CA ALA A 165 -20.78 -7.13 23.68
C ALA A 165 -20.93 -8.43 24.49
N GLU A 166 -20.61 -9.59 23.89
CA GLU A 166 -20.69 -10.87 24.61
C GLU A 166 -19.56 -10.98 25.65
N VAL A 167 -18.36 -10.52 25.30
CA VAL A 167 -17.23 -10.43 26.25
C VAL A 167 -17.55 -9.53 27.44
N GLU A 168 -18.15 -8.36 27.20
CA GLU A 168 -18.51 -7.42 28.27
C GLU A 168 -19.60 -8.00 29.18
N LYS A 169 -20.58 -8.71 28.61
CA LYS A 169 -21.64 -9.37 29.38
C LYS A 169 -21.09 -10.46 30.29
N GLU A 170 -20.18 -11.31 29.80
CA GLU A 170 -19.55 -12.34 30.62
C GLU A 170 -18.61 -11.73 31.68
N ALA A 171 -17.84 -10.69 31.32
CA ALA A 171 -17.01 -9.96 32.27
C ALA A 171 -17.84 -9.32 33.40
N GLN A 172 -19.01 -8.75 33.09
CA GLN A 172 -19.92 -8.19 34.09
C GLN A 172 -20.47 -9.26 35.04
N GLN A 173 -20.78 -10.46 34.54
CA GLN A 173 -21.21 -11.57 35.39
C GLN A 173 -20.11 -12.02 36.36
N ARG A 174 -18.86 -12.14 35.89
CA ARG A 174 -17.73 -12.51 36.75
C ARG A 174 -17.39 -11.43 37.77
N ILE A 175 -17.42 -10.15 37.35
CA ILE A 175 -17.25 -9.01 38.25
C ILE A 175 -18.29 -9.05 39.37
N GLN A 176 -19.56 -9.29 39.03
CA GLN A 176 -20.64 -9.35 40.03
C GLN A 176 -20.45 -10.50 41.02
N GLN A 177 -20.05 -11.70 40.52
CA GLN A 177 -19.75 -12.84 41.37
C GLN A 177 -18.58 -12.57 42.33
N GLU A 178 -17.51 -11.94 41.85
CA GLU A 178 -16.34 -11.60 42.69
C GLU A 178 -16.66 -10.49 43.71
N ILE A 179 -17.55 -9.55 43.36
CA ILE A 179 -18.10 -8.55 44.27
C ILE A 179 -18.92 -9.21 45.39
N GLU A 180 -19.79 -10.17 45.05
CA GLU A 180 -20.65 -10.87 46.00
C GLU A 180 -19.85 -11.78 46.95
N ALA A 181 -18.75 -12.37 46.48
CA ALA A 181 -17.83 -13.18 47.27
C ALA A 181 -16.85 -12.36 48.12
N SER A 182 -16.66 -11.07 47.83
CA SER A 182 -15.75 -10.18 48.56
C SER A 182 -16.37 -9.71 49.88
N GLU A 183 -15.62 -9.84 50.98
CA GLU A 183 -16.03 -9.35 52.31
C GLU A 183 -16.43 -7.86 52.32
N LYS A 184 -15.83 -7.06 51.43
CA LYS A 184 -16.08 -5.62 51.31
C LYS A 184 -17.14 -5.26 50.28
N LYS A 185 -17.73 -6.25 49.60
CA LYS A 185 -18.69 -6.09 48.49
C LYS A 185 -18.22 -5.10 47.41
N LYS A 186 -16.89 -5.04 47.19
CA LYS A 186 -16.24 -4.13 46.25
C LYS A 186 -14.99 -4.78 45.70
N ILE A 187 -14.69 -4.49 44.44
CA ILE A 187 -13.42 -4.76 43.78
C ILE A 187 -12.80 -3.44 43.29
N THR A 188 -11.51 -3.45 43.00
CA THR A 188 -10.82 -2.27 42.48
C THR A 188 -11.02 -2.16 40.97
N LYS A 189 -10.99 -0.93 40.42
CA LYS A 189 -10.99 -0.71 38.96
C LYS A 189 -9.87 -1.46 38.23
N LYS A 190 -8.75 -1.71 38.92
CA LYS A 190 -7.64 -2.49 38.37
C LYS A 190 -8.07 -3.95 38.16
N ARG A 191 -8.74 -4.55 39.14
CA ARG A 191 -9.24 -5.93 39.04
C ARG A 191 -10.37 -6.08 38.02
N GLU A 192 -11.29 -5.12 37.92
CA GLU A 192 -12.31 -5.09 36.85
C GLU A 192 -11.68 -5.17 35.46
N LYS A 193 -10.57 -4.46 35.26
CA LYS A 193 -9.84 -4.47 34.00
C LYS A 193 -9.14 -5.81 33.76
N GLU A 194 -8.53 -6.38 34.79
CA GLU A 194 -7.90 -7.71 34.73
C GLU A 194 -8.93 -8.79 34.36
N ILE A 195 -10.12 -8.80 34.97
CA ILE A 195 -11.20 -9.75 34.63
C ILE A 195 -11.63 -9.61 33.17
N ARG A 196 -11.77 -8.39 32.65
CA ARG A 196 -12.11 -8.17 31.24
C ARG A 196 -11.03 -8.74 30.31
N GLU A 197 -9.76 -8.55 30.66
CA GLU A 197 -8.64 -9.10 29.90
C GLU A 197 -8.59 -10.64 29.98
N GLU A 198 -8.89 -11.23 31.14
CA GLU A 198 -9.01 -12.68 31.35
C GLU A 198 -10.16 -13.29 30.51
N VAL A 199 -11.37 -12.73 30.60
CA VAL A 199 -12.54 -13.18 29.82
C VAL A 199 -12.27 -13.08 28.32
N LEU A 200 -11.67 -11.98 27.89
CA LEU A 200 -11.31 -11.80 26.48
C LEU A 200 -10.29 -12.85 26.01
N ALA A 201 -9.30 -13.18 26.84
CA ALA A 201 -8.33 -14.22 26.52
C ALA A 201 -8.98 -15.61 26.43
N GLU A 202 -9.89 -15.94 27.35
CA GLU A 202 -10.61 -17.22 27.37
C GLU A 202 -11.61 -17.37 26.21
N MET A 203 -12.32 -16.31 25.87
CA MET A 203 -13.32 -16.32 24.79
C MET A 203 -12.69 -16.21 23.40
N THR A 204 -11.39 -15.91 23.27
CA THR A 204 -10.76 -15.62 21.96
C THR A 204 -11.00 -16.71 20.92
N GLU A 205 -10.94 -18.00 21.29
CA GLU A 205 -11.22 -19.10 20.36
C GLU A 205 -12.71 -19.16 20.00
N GLN A 206 -13.61 -18.94 20.95
CA GLN A 206 -15.05 -18.88 20.68
C GLN A 206 -15.41 -17.69 19.77
N LEU A 207 -14.74 -16.55 19.93
CA LEU A 207 -14.95 -15.37 19.07
C LEU A 207 -14.52 -15.65 17.62
N LYS A 208 -13.48 -16.47 17.40
CA LYS A 208 -13.10 -16.92 16.05
C LYS A 208 -14.18 -17.81 15.43
N GLU A 209 -14.77 -18.71 16.21
CA GLU A 209 -15.82 -19.62 15.75
C GLU A 209 -17.18 -18.92 15.53
N MET A 210 -17.46 -17.87 16.30
CA MET A 210 -18.68 -17.06 16.17
C MET A 210 -18.68 -16.15 14.93
N LEU A 211 -17.52 -15.95 14.30
CA LEU A 211 -17.44 -15.13 13.10
C LEU A 211 -18.04 -15.85 11.88
N PRO A 212 -18.93 -15.20 11.13
CA PRO A 212 -19.44 -15.75 9.89
C PRO A 212 -18.35 -15.94 8.84
N ASP A 213 -18.64 -16.85 7.94
CA ASP A 213 -17.86 -17.12 6.74
C ASP A 213 -17.53 -15.84 5.95
N GLY A 214 -16.23 -15.61 5.71
CA GLY A 214 -15.72 -14.42 5.04
C GLY A 214 -15.15 -13.34 5.98
N PHE A 215 -15.32 -13.48 7.29
CA PHE A 215 -14.64 -12.67 8.31
C PHE A 215 -13.48 -13.44 8.95
N GLU A 216 -12.49 -12.69 9.44
CA GLU A 216 -11.35 -13.24 10.18
C GLU A 216 -11.09 -12.40 11.43
N TYR A 217 -10.94 -13.06 12.56
CA TYR A 217 -10.50 -12.40 13.80
C TYR A 217 -8.98 -12.30 13.82
N VAL A 218 -8.48 -11.07 13.94
CA VAL A 218 -7.06 -10.79 14.13
C VAL A 218 -6.84 -10.52 15.61
N ALA A 219 -6.11 -11.44 16.25
CA ALA A 219 -5.75 -11.36 17.66
C ALA A 219 -4.97 -10.08 18.00
N PRO A 220 -5.05 -9.61 19.26
CA PRO A 220 -4.27 -8.46 19.69
C PRO A 220 -2.78 -8.78 19.55
N SER A 221 -2.01 -7.80 19.05
CA SER A 221 -0.57 -7.96 18.85
C SER A 221 0.17 -6.74 19.39
N GLU A 222 1.46 -6.91 19.67
CA GLU A 222 2.32 -5.81 20.09
C GLU A 222 3.28 -5.45 18.97
N THR A 223 3.22 -4.20 18.55
CA THR A 223 4.09 -3.64 17.52
C THR A 223 5.04 -2.63 18.14
N LEU A 224 6.28 -2.59 17.65
CA LEU A 224 7.24 -1.59 18.04
C LEU A 224 6.76 -0.20 17.61
N SER A 225 6.76 0.75 18.53
CA SER A 225 6.47 2.15 18.28
C SER A 225 7.72 2.98 18.61
N ILE A 226 8.28 3.62 17.60
CA ILE A 226 9.42 4.54 17.75
C ILE A 226 8.90 5.95 17.47
N ARG A 227 8.92 6.82 18.49
CA ARG A 227 8.60 8.24 18.34
C ARG A 227 9.90 9.04 18.41
N SER A 228 10.30 9.64 17.30
CA SER A 228 11.48 10.51 17.24
C SER A 228 11.28 11.81 18.01
N ASN A 229 12.35 12.28 18.66
CA ASN A 229 12.39 13.56 19.37
C ASN A 229 13.17 14.64 18.58
N ILE A 230 13.55 14.34 17.33
CA ILE A 230 14.34 15.18 16.42
C ILE A 230 13.42 15.82 15.40
#